data_AF-A0A0M5KCT5-F1
#
_entry.id   AF-A0A0M5KCT5-F1
#
_cell.length_a   1.000
_cell.length_b   1.000
_cell.length_c   1.000
_cell.angle_alpha   90.00
_cell.angle_beta   90.00
_cell.angle_gamma   90.00
#
_symmetry.space_group_name_H-M   'P 1'
#
loop_
_entity.id
_entity.type
_entity.pdbx_description
1 polymer ?
#
loop_
_entity_poly.entity_id
_entity_poly.type
_entity_poly.pdbx_seq_one_letter_code
_entity_poly.pdbx_strand_id
1 'polypeptide(L)'
;RQSVTVAERLPLAVYAYIALLCLIWFPMPLLVEPHNPKLPFIQLHYWIDHTRFPVYEASYLMQVVSSFFFIFISTGMDCFFAVVMIHVTVQLKLLIYRITEIRLRDAPAVAAESEARWNRDVGDAHAEMYKELCLCIESHQKILGFVKYLESVMNPIALTQFIFSVLAACVTLFQETYNPDISAVFKCASYLPTPGAQVFLYCWGAHS
;
A
#
# COMPACT_ATOMS: atom_id res chain seq x y z
N ARG A 1 -6.94 7.40 19.66
CA ARG A 1 -8.15 7.74 18.86
C ARG A 1 -7.82 8.71 17.72
N GLN A 2 -7.12 9.81 17.99
CA GLN A 2 -6.71 10.81 16.97
C GLN A 2 -5.71 10.26 15.92
N SER A 3 -4.79 9.39 16.33
CA SER A 3 -3.85 8.68 15.44
C SER A 3 -4.50 7.67 14.49
N VAL A 4 -5.63 7.07 14.89
CA VAL A 4 -6.35 6.08 14.08
C VAL A 4 -7.15 6.75 12.96
N THR A 5 -7.75 7.91 13.24
CA THR A 5 -8.46 8.71 12.23
C THR A 5 -7.55 9.32 11.17
N VAL A 6 -6.28 9.61 11.49
CA VAL A 6 -5.30 10.07 10.50
C VAL A 6 -4.83 8.91 9.61
N ALA A 7 -4.66 7.71 10.19
CA ALA A 7 -4.27 6.51 9.47
C ALA A 7 -5.30 6.03 8.43
N GLU A 8 -6.60 6.29 8.63
CA GLU A 8 -7.65 5.98 7.62
C GLU A 8 -7.79 7.07 6.55
N ARG A 9 -7.65 8.34 6.92
CA ARG A 9 -7.89 9.45 5.98
C ARG A 9 -6.75 9.67 4.99
N LEU A 10 -5.52 9.36 5.38
CA LEU A 10 -4.33 9.51 4.55
C LEU A 10 -4.33 8.59 3.31
N PRO A 11 -4.54 7.26 3.41
CA PRO A 11 -4.62 6.39 2.23
C PRO A 11 -5.82 6.72 1.35
N LEU A 12 -6.96 7.14 1.94
CA LEU A 12 -8.14 7.54 1.18
C LEU A 12 -7.90 8.84 0.39
N ALA A 13 -7.18 9.80 0.97
CA ALA A 13 -6.80 11.03 0.29
C ALA A 13 -5.79 10.78 -0.85
N VAL A 14 -4.81 9.91 -0.64
CA VAL A 14 -3.86 9.50 -1.68
C VAL A 14 -4.59 8.78 -2.82
N TYR A 15 -5.54 7.89 -2.49
CA TYR A 15 -6.36 7.21 -3.49
C TYR A 15 -7.23 8.18 -4.29
N ALA A 16 -7.90 9.12 -3.63
CA ALA A 16 -8.70 10.14 -4.28
C ALA A 16 -7.86 11.02 -5.22
N TYR A 17 -6.64 11.37 -4.80
CA TYR A 17 -5.68 12.11 -5.62
C TYR A 17 -5.25 11.34 -6.88
N ILE A 18 -4.89 10.06 -6.74
CA ILE A 18 -4.52 9.20 -7.88
C ILE A 18 -5.70 9.01 -8.83
N ALA A 19 -6.91 8.81 -8.32
CA ALA A 19 -8.12 8.67 -9.12
C ALA A 19 -8.43 9.95 -9.93
N LEU A 20 -8.28 11.13 -9.31
CA LEU A 20 -8.44 12.42 -9.99
C LEU A 20 -7.38 12.63 -11.08
N LEU A 21 -6.12 12.28 -10.82
CA LEU A 21 -5.06 12.33 -11.81
C LEU A 21 -5.35 11.42 -13.02
N CYS A 22 -5.84 10.20 -12.78
CA CYS A 22 -6.22 9.28 -13.85
C CYS A 22 -7.36 9.84 -14.71
N LEU A 23 -8.41 10.36 -14.08
CA LEU A 23 -9.56 10.97 -14.78
C LEU A 23 -9.16 12.18 -15.63
N ILE A 24 -8.11 12.91 -15.26
CA ILE A 24 -7.59 14.06 -16.01
C ILE A 24 -6.65 13.61 -17.14
N TRP A 25 -5.82 12.59 -16.92
CA TRP A 25 -4.80 12.15 -17.87
C TRP A 25 -5.31 11.30 -19.03
N PHE A 26 -6.30 10.41 -18.81
CA PHE A 26 -6.86 9.58 -19.87
C PHE A 26 -7.53 10.37 -21.02
N PRO A 27 -8.28 11.47 -20.76
CA PRO A 27 -8.88 12.26 -21.84
C PRO A 27 -7.92 13.31 -22.46
N MET A 28 -6.82 13.68 -21.78
CA MET A 28 -5.92 14.75 -22.23
C MET A 28 -5.36 14.58 -23.66
N PRO A 29 -4.88 13.40 -24.10
CA PRO A 29 -4.39 13.23 -25.48
C PRO A 29 -5.48 13.38 -26.55
N LEU A 30 -6.76 13.18 -26.19
CA LEU A 30 -7.89 13.42 -27.09
C LEU A 30 -8.28 14.91 -27.20
N LEU A 31 -8.01 15.69 -26.15
CA LEU A 31 -8.42 17.10 -26.05
C LEU A 31 -7.37 18.08 -26.61
N VAL A 32 -6.08 17.71 -26.60
CA VAL A 32 -4.98 18.65 -26.90
C VAL A 32 -4.59 18.68 -28.38
N GLU A 33 -4.71 17.60 -29.16
CA GLU A 33 -4.29 17.55 -30.58
C GLU A 33 -5.29 16.79 -31.49
N PRO A 34 -6.46 17.36 -31.85
CA PRO A 34 -7.45 16.71 -32.72
C PRO A 34 -6.99 16.54 -34.18
N HIS A 35 -5.90 17.19 -34.61
CA HIS A 35 -5.37 17.12 -35.98
C HIS A 35 -4.17 16.16 -36.15
N ASN A 36 -3.54 15.71 -35.06
CA ASN A 36 -2.43 14.75 -35.08
C ASN A 36 -2.54 13.83 -33.85
N PRO A 37 -3.44 12.82 -33.88
CA PRO A 37 -3.75 12.05 -32.71
C PRO A 37 -2.56 11.14 -32.35
N LYS A 38 -1.82 11.50 -31.30
CA LYS A 38 -0.70 10.71 -30.76
C LYS A 38 -1.22 9.67 -29.77
N LEU A 39 -0.66 8.46 -29.80
CA LEU A 39 -0.99 7.42 -28.82
C LEU A 39 -0.53 7.85 -27.41
N PRO A 40 -1.30 7.52 -26.36
CA PRO A 40 -1.10 8.02 -25.00
C PRO A 40 0.19 7.53 -24.33
N PHE A 41 0.76 6.39 -24.75
CA PHE A 41 1.94 5.80 -24.09
C PHE A 41 3.08 5.40 -25.03
N ILE A 42 2.79 4.71 -26.14
CA ILE A 42 3.82 4.26 -27.10
C ILE A 42 3.33 4.57 -28.51
N GLN A 43 4.14 5.28 -29.28
CA GLN A 43 3.95 5.44 -30.72
C GLN A 43 4.41 4.16 -31.42
N LEU A 44 3.48 3.32 -31.89
CA LEU A 44 3.76 2.09 -32.66
C LEU A 44 4.18 2.38 -34.12
N HIS A 45 4.89 3.48 -34.33
CA HIS A 45 5.16 4.07 -35.66
C HIS A 45 5.90 3.12 -36.62
N TYR A 46 6.65 2.14 -36.11
CA TYR A 46 7.52 1.31 -36.94
C TYR A 46 6.82 0.07 -37.56
N TRP A 47 5.68 -0.39 -37.03
CA TRP A 47 5.12 -1.70 -37.39
C TRP A 47 3.69 -1.65 -37.96
N ILE A 48 2.99 -0.53 -37.80
CA ILE A 48 1.55 -0.43 -38.12
C ILE A 48 1.31 0.88 -38.87
N ASP A 49 0.82 0.78 -40.11
CA ASP A 49 0.31 1.91 -40.89
C ASP A 49 -0.86 2.57 -40.12
N HIS A 50 -0.56 3.65 -39.40
CA HIS A 50 -1.53 4.45 -38.65
C HIS A 50 -2.51 5.23 -39.55
N THR A 51 -2.34 5.15 -40.87
CA THR A 51 -3.23 5.71 -41.89
C THR A 51 -4.56 4.96 -42.04
N ARG A 52 -4.70 3.76 -41.44
CA ARG A 52 -5.98 3.04 -41.37
C ARG A 52 -6.72 3.36 -40.06
N PHE A 53 -7.73 4.22 -40.20
CA PHE A 53 -8.66 4.68 -39.14
C PHE A 53 -9.07 3.62 -38.08
N PRO A 54 -9.41 2.35 -38.42
CA PRO A 54 -9.82 1.37 -37.39
C PRO A 54 -8.69 0.83 -36.52
N VAL A 55 -7.43 0.85 -36.98
CA VAL A 55 -6.29 0.29 -36.23
C VAL A 55 -5.79 1.26 -35.17
N TYR A 56 -5.85 2.56 -35.45
CA TYR A 56 -5.51 3.60 -34.51
C TYR A 56 -6.48 3.61 -33.31
N GLU A 57 -7.79 3.61 -33.55
CA GLU A 57 -8.80 3.61 -32.48
C GLU A 57 -8.71 2.34 -31.62
N ALA A 58 -8.52 1.17 -32.24
CA ALA A 58 -8.40 -0.09 -31.51
C ALA A 58 -7.13 -0.15 -30.63
N SER A 59 -5.98 0.31 -31.13
CA SER A 59 -4.74 0.36 -30.36
C SER A 59 -4.77 1.40 -29.24
N TYR A 60 -5.40 2.56 -29.48
CA TYR A 60 -5.67 3.55 -28.45
C TYR A 60 -6.54 2.98 -27.32
N LEU A 61 -7.65 2.34 -27.67
CA LEU A 61 -8.56 1.74 -26.70
C LEU A 61 -7.89 0.61 -25.92
N MET A 62 -7.10 -0.23 -26.59
CA MET A 62 -6.32 -1.27 -25.95
C MET A 62 -5.31 -0.70 -24.94
N GLN A 63 -4.59 0.38 -25.29
CA GLN A 63 -3.65 1.04 -24.38
C GLN A 63 -4.37 1.64 -23.17
N VAL A 64 -5.48 2.34 -23.37
CA VAL A 64 -6.27 2.93 -22.28
C VAL A 64 -6.78 1.84 -21.33
N VAL A 65 -7.37 0.76 -21.86
CA VAL A 65 -7.88 -0.36 -21.08
C VAL A 65 -6.74 -1.06 -20.31
N SER A 66 -5.61 -1.32 -20.97
CA SER A 66 -4.45 -1.97 -20.35
C SER A 66 -3.88 -1.12 -19.20
N SER A 67 -3.72 0.18 -19.42
CA SER A 67 -3.23 1.11 -18.39
C SER A 67 -4.22 1.23 -17.23
N PHE A 68 -5.53 1.23 -17.49
CA PHE A 68 -6.54 1.23 -16.44
C PHE A 68 -6.43 -0.02 -15.56
N PHE A 69 -6.34 -1.21 -16.16
CA PHE A 69 -6.17 -2.46 -15.40
C PHE A 69 -4.85 -2.48 -14.62
N PHE A 70 -3.76 -2.00 -15.21
CA PHE A 70 -2.47 -1.92 -14.53
C PHE A 70 -2.53 -1.02 -13.29
N ILE A 71 -3.09 0.18 -13.42
CA ILE A 71 -3.25 1.13 -12.30
C ILE A 71 -4.17 0.52 -11.23
N PHE A 72 -5.27 -0.11 -11.63
CA PHE A 72 -6.20 -0.75 -10.71
C PHE A 72 -5.55 -1.87 -9.91
N ILE A 73 -4.80 -2.77 -10.58
CA ILE A 73 -4.10 -3.88 -9.93
C ILE A 73 -3.02 -3.35 -8.99
N SER A 74 -2.17 -2.42 -9.45
CA SER A 74 -1.09 -1.84 -8.63
C SER A 74 -1.65 -1.15 -7.39
N THR A 75 -2.66 -0.28 -7.56
CA THR A 75 -3.29 0.41 -6.44
C THR A 75 -4.01 -0.55 -5.49
N GLY A 76 -4.67 -1.58 -6.04
CA GLY A 76 -5.32 -2.62 -5.25
C GLY A 76 -4.34 -3.41 -4.38
N MET A 77 -3.15 -3.74 -4.92
CA MET A 77 -2.07 -4.39 -4.18
C MET A 77 -1.53 -3.51 -3.05
N ASP A 78 -1.30 -2.22 -3.31
CA ASP A 78 -0.86 -1.24 -2.31
C ASP A 78 -1.88 -1.11 -1.17
N CYS A 79 -3.17 -1.00 -1.51
CA CYS A 79 -4.25 -0.93 -0.53
C CYS A 79 -4.39 -2.22 0.29
N PHE A 80 -4.33 -3.38 -0.36
CA PHE A 80 -4.39 -4.67 0.31
C PHE A 80 -3.25 -4.78 1.34
N PHE A 81 -2.03 -4.45 0.96
CA PHE A 81 -0.88 -4.45 1.86
C PHE A 81 -1.08 -3.51 3.04
N ALA A 82 -1.50 -2.27 2.81
CA ALA A 82 -1.76 -1.29 3.87
C ALA A 82 -2.81 -1.81 4.88
N VAL A 83 -3.91 -2.38 4.41
CA VAL A 83 -4.97 -2.95 5.27
C VAL A 83 -4.43 -4.11 6.11
N VAL A 84 -3.64 -5.00 5.49
CA VAL A 84 -3.06 -6.15 6.19
C VAL A 84 -2.07 -5.70 7.27
N MET A 85 -1.21 -4.70 6.98
CA MET A 85 -0.30 -4.13 7.96
C MET A 85 -1.04 -3.50 9.14
N ILE A 86 -2.09 -2.72 8.88
CA ILE A 86 -2.93 -2.15 9.95
C ILE A 86 -3.55 -3.25 10.81
N HIS A 87 -4.05 -4.32 10.18
CA HIS A 87 -4.63 -5.45 10.90
C HIS A 87 -3.58 -6.15 11.78
N VAL A 88 -2.36 -6.37 11.27
CA VAL A 88 -1.24 -6.90 12.05
C VAL A 88 -0.94 -6.03 13.27
N THR A 89 -0.87 -4.70 13.09
CA THR A 89 -0.61 -3.75 14.18
C THR A 89 -1.69 -3.82 15.25
N VAL A 90 -2.96 -3.98 14.85
CA VAL A 90 -4.08 -4.18 15.80
C VAL A 90 -3.92 -5.49 16.58
N GLN A 91 -3.57 -6.59 15.90
CA GLN A 91 -3.36 -7.88 16.56
C GLN A 91 -2.19 -7.83 17.56
N LEU A 92 -1.09 -7.14 17.23
CA LEU A 92 0.03 -6.92 18.14
C LEU A 92 -0.37 -6.07 19.35
N LYS A 93 -1.18 -5.01 19.16
CA LYS A 93 -1.70 -4.20 20.27
C LYS A 93 -2.61 -5.00 21.20
N LEU A 94 -3.47 -5.85 20.64
CA LEU A 94 -4.32 -6.75 21.42
C LEU A 94 -3.49 -7.74 22.24
N LEU A 95 -2.42 -8.27 21.64
CA LEU A 95 -1.49 -9.15 22.33
C LEU A 95 -0.79 -8.45 23.51
N ILE A 96 -0.28 -7.22 23.30
CA ILE A 96 0.33 -6.41 24.36
C ILE A 96 -0.66 -6.14 25.49
N TYR A 97 -1.92 -5.86 25.15
CA TYR A 97 -2.98 -5.65 26.13
C TYR A 97 -3.19 -6.89 27.00
N ARG A 98 -3.31 -8.09 26.40
CA ARG A 98 -3.44 -9.36 27.14
C ARG A 98 -2.26 -9.63 28.06
N ILE A 99 -1.03 -9.42 27.58
CA ILE A 99 0.18 -9.59 28.41
C ILE A 99 0.18 -8.61 29.59
N THR A 100 -0.29 -7.37 29.37
CA THR A 100 -0.39 -6.36 30.43
C THR A 100 -1.45 -6.73 31.46
N GLU A 101 -2.59 -7.26 31.02
CA GLU A 101 -3.66 -7.76 31.90
C GLU A 101 -3.17 -8.92 32.77
N ILE A 102 -2.44 -9.87 32.18
CA ILE A 102 -1.78 -10.97 32.90
C ILE A 102 -0.83 -10.42 33.98
N ARG A 103 0.01 -9.44 33.65
CA ARG A 103 0.93 -8.78 34.60
C ARG A 103 0.21 -8.12 35.77
N LEU A 104 -0.95 -7.50 35.51
CA LEU A 104 -1.74 -6.80 36.53
C LEU A 104 -2.46 -7.77 37.48
N ARG A 105 -2.84 -8.97 37.01
CA ARG A 105 -3.40 -10.05 37.85
C ARG A 105 -2.41 -10.65 38.84
N ASP A 106 -1.11 -10.57 38.53
CA ASP A 106 -0.02 -11.07 39.38
C ASP A 106 0.36 -10.09 40.53
N ALA A 107 -0.20 -8.87 40.54
CA ALA A 107 0.03 -7.90 41.61
C ALA A 107 -0.77 -8.29 42.86
N PRO A 108 -0.14 -8.43 44.05
CA PRO A 108 -0.73 -9.16 45.17
C PRO A 108 -1.88 -8.37 45.78
N ALA A 109 -3.11 -8.79 45.50
CA ALA A 109 -4.30 -8.27 46.14
C ALA A 109 -4.90 -9.32 47.09
N VAL A 110 -4.74 -9.00 48.38
CA VAL A 110 -5.57 -9.36 49.55
C VAL A 110 -5.17 -10.62 50.33
N ALA A 111 -4.84 -10.32 51.59
CA ALA A 111 -4.25 -11.15 52.62
C ALA A 111 -5.25 -12.11 53.31
N ALA A 112 -4.68 -13.26 53.73
CA ALA A 112 -4.75 -13.82 55.08
C ALA A 112 -5.84 -14.84 55.52
N GLU A 113 -6.87 -15.23 54.76
CA GLU A 113 -7.89 -16.17 55.31
C GLU A 113 -8.01 -17.58 54.69
N SER A 114 -7.22 -17.97 53.69
CA SER A 114 -7.51 -19.19 52.88
C SER A 114 -6.37 -20.20 52.71
N GLU A 115 -5.30 -20.20 53.52
CA GLU A 115 -4.01 -20.85 53.19
C GLU A 115 -4.04 -22.32 52.70
N ALA A 116 -4.95 -23.19 53.18
CA ALA A 116 -5.00 -24.60 52.75
C ALA A 116 -5.81 -24.87 51.45
N ARG A 117 -6.74 -23.99 51.11
CA ARG A 117 -7.48 -24.01 49.83
C ARG A 117 -6.74 -23.16 48.78
N TRP A 118 -6.12 -22.07 49.23
CA TRP A 118 -5.25 -21.17 48.50
C TRP A 118 -4.05 -21.87 47.88
N ASN A 119 -3.33 -22.76 48.58
CA ASN A 119 -2.16 -23.43 47.99
C ASN A 119 -2.47 -24.32 46.78
N ARG A 120 -3.70 -24.84 46.64
CA ARG A 120 -4.13 -25.55 45.42
C ARG A 120 -4.67 -24.59 44.34
N ASP A 121 -5.42 -23.58 44.75
CA ASP A 121 -6.05 -22.58 43.86
C ASP A 121 -5.02 -21.64 43.22
N VAL A 122 -3.95 -21.28 43.95
CA VAL A 122 -2.82 -20.48 43.46
C VAL A 122 -1.94 -21.27 42.49
N GLY A 123 -1.77 -22.58 42.72
CA GLY A 123 -1.06 -23.45 41.79
C GLY A 123 -1.76 -23.55 40.43
N ASP A 124 -3.09 -23.69 40.45
CA ASP A 124 -3.92 -23.71 39.24
C ASP A 124 -3.96 -22.33 38.55
N ALA A 125 -4.05 -21.25 39.32
CA ALA A 125 -4.02 -19.88 38.79
C ALA A 125 -2.68 -19.53 38.11
N HIS A 126 -1.54 -19.93 38.69
CA HIS A 126 -0.23 -19.76 38.06
C HIS A 126 -0.05 -20.64 36.82
N ALA A 127 -0.60 -21.86 36.82
CA ALA A 127 -0.56 -22.74 35.65
C ALA A 127 -1.38 -22.18 34.48
N GLU A 128 -2.57 -21.64 34.74
CA GLU A 128 -3.41 -20.97 33.73
C GLU A 128 -2.74 -19.69 33.20
N MET A 129 -2.13 -18.89 34.08
CA MET A 129 -1.36 -17.71 33.67
C MET A 129 -0.17 -18.06 32.76
N TYR A 130 0.61 -19.08 33.13
CA TYR A 130 1.73 -19.56 32.31
C TYR A 130 1.25 -20.02 30.93
N LYS A 131 0.14 -20.76 30.88
CA LYS A 131 -0.48 -21.22 29.64
C LYS A 131 -0.95 -20.06 28.76
N GLU A 132 -1.54 -19.03 29.35
CA GLU A 132 -1.96 -17.81 28.63
C GLU A 132 -0.75 -17.05 28.05
N LEU A 133 0.35 -16.99 28.79
CA LEU A 133 1.61 -16.41 28.31
C LEU A 133 2.20 -17.23 27.15
N CYS A 134 2.20 -18.56 27.24
CA CYS A 134 2.63 -19.43 26.14
C CYS A 134 1.79 -19.19 24.87
N LEU A 135 0.47 -19.09 24.99
CA LEU A 135 -0.43 -18.77 23.88
C LEU A 135 -0.14 -17.39 23.28
N CYS A 136 0.20 -16.40 24.13
CA CYS A 136 0.62 -15.08 23.67
C CYS A 136 1.92 -15.15 22.85
N ILE A 137 2.93 -15.88 23.33
CA ILE A 137 4.21 -16.06 22.62
C ILE A 137 3.99 -16.78 21.29
N GLU A 138 3.19 -17.85 21.26
CA GLU A 138 2.89 -18.60 20.03
C GLU A 138 2.17 -17.71 19.00
N SER A 139 1.19 -16.92 19.46
CA SER A 139 0.48 -15.97 18.62
C SER A 139 1.41 -14.90 18.05
N HIS A 140 2.33 -14.37 18.88
CA HIS A 140 3.34 -13.41 18.44
C HIS A 140 4.23 -13.98 17.34
N GLN A 141 4.73 -15.21 17.53
CA GLN A 141 5.59 -15.88 16.56
C GLN A 141 4.87 -16.10 15.22
N LYS A 142 3.59 -16.48 15.25
CA LYS A 142 2.76 -16.61 14.04
C LYS A 142 2.61 -15.28 13.31
N ILE A 143 2.34 -14.18 14.04
CA ILE A 143 2.25 -12.84 13.45
C ILE A 143 3.57 -12.43 12.80
N LEU A 144 4.70 -12.62 13.49
CA LEU A 144 6.02 -12.30 12.93
C LEU A 144 6.35 -13.12 11.68
N GLY A 145 5.98 -14.41 11.67
CA GLY A 145 6.12 -15.26 10.48
C GLY A 145 5.32 -14.74 9.29
N PHE A 146 4.07 -14.33 9.53
CA PHE A 146 3.22 -13.73 8.50
C PHE A 146 3.75 -12.39 7.97
N VAL A 147 4.24 -11.51 8.85
CA VAL A 147 4.85 -10.23 8.45
C VAL A 147 6.08 -10.47 7.58
N LYS A 148 6.97 -11.39 7.97
CA LYS A 148 8.14 -11.76 7.16
C LYS A 148 7.75 -12.29 5.78
N TYR A 149 6.70 -13.11 5.72
CA TYR A 149 6.17 -13.58 4.45
C TYR A 149 5.67 -12.43 3.57
N LEU A 150 4.83 -11.55 4.11
CA LEU A 150 4.34 -10.35 3.40
C LEU A 150 5.50 -9.47 2.92
N GLU A 151 6.47 -9.20 3.78
CA GLU A 151 7.65 -8.41 3.45
C GLU A 151 8.42 -9.03 2.27
N SER A 152 8.65 -10.34 2.28
CA SER A 152 9.35 -11.04 1.19
C SER A 152 8.61 -11.00 -0.15
N VAL A 153 7.28 -10.94 -0.12
CA VAL A 153 6.45 -10.85 -1.34
C VAL A 153 6.36 -9.40 -1.82
N MET A 154 6.17 -8.45 -0.92
CA MET A 154 5.85 -7.06 -1.27
C MET A 154 7.10 -6.21 -1.55
N ASN A 155 8.21 -6.46 -0.85
CA ASN A 155 9.47 -5.73 -1.05
C ASN A 155 9.96 -5.74 -2.52
N PRO A 156 10.05 -6.90 -3.22
CA PRO A 156 10.45 -6.90 -4.63
C PRO A 156 9.43 -6.20 -5.55
N ILE A 157 8.14 -6.25 -5.22
CA ILE A 157 7.09 -5.56 -5.99
C ILE A 157 7.28 -4.04 -5.87
N ALA A 158 7.44 -3.53 -4.64
CA ALA A 158 7.68 -2.12 -4.38
C ALA A 158 8.97 -1.62 -5.06
N LEU A 159 10.04 -2.42 -5.02
CA LEU A 159 11.32 -2.10 -5.67
C LEU A 159 11.18 -2.05 -7.20
N THR A 160 10.45 -3.00 -7.79
CA THR A 160 10.20 -3.02 -9.24
C THR A 160 9.40 -1.80 -9.68
N GLN A 161 8.35 -1.47 -8.93
CA GLN A 161 7.52 -0.29 -9.17
C GLN A 161 8.32 1.01 -9.07
N PHE A 162 9.21 1.11 -8.08
CA PHE A 162 10.12 2.25 -7.94
C PHE A 162 11.05 2.38 -9.14
N ILE A 163 11.77 1.32 -9.52
CA ILE A 163 12.69 1.34 -10.67
C ILE A 163 11.95 1.72 -11.96
N PHE A 164 10.80 1.10 -12.22
CA PHE A 164 10.01 1.40 -13.41
C PHE A 164 9.54 2.86 -13.43
N SER A 165 9.09 3.38 -12.30
CA SER A 165 8.65 4.77 -12.19
C SER A 165 9.78 5.78 -12.42
N VAL A 166 10.99 5.50 -11.92
CA VAL A 166 12.17 6.33 -12.14
C VAL A 166 12.56 6.31 -13.61
N LEU A 167 12.59 5.13 -14.25
CA LEU A 167 12.86 5.02 -15.68
C LEU A 167 11.83 5.78 -16.53
N ALA A 168 10.54 5.64 -16.23
CA ALA A 168 9.47 6.38 -16.90
C ALA A 168 9.62 7.90 -16.70
N ALA A 169 9.94 8.35 -15.49
CA ALA A 169 10.23 9.75 -15.20
C ALA A 169 11.44 10.26 -16.00
N CYS A 170 12.53 9.49 -16.08
CA CYS A 170 13.71 9.86 -16.86
C CYS A 170 13.41 9.97 -18.35
N VAL A 171 12.66 9.02 -18.92
CA VAL A 171 12.29 9.04 -20.35
C VAL A 171 11.37 10.21 -20.66
N THR A 172 10.37 10.47 -19.82
CA THR A 172 9.47 11.63 -19.99
C THR A 172 10.22 12.95 -19.89
N LEU A 173 11.06 13.13 -18.87
CA LEU A 173 11.92 14.33 -18.74
C LEU A 173 12.83 14.53 -19.95
N PHE A 174 13.39 13.45 -20.50
CA PHE A 174 14.20 13.52 -21.72
C PHE A 174 13.37 14.00 -22.92
N GLN A 175 12.21 13.38 -23.19
CA GLN A 175 11.34 13.78 -24.31
C GLN A 175 10.89 15.24 -24.21
N GLU A 176 10.55 15.68 -23.01
CA GLU A 176 10.12 17.04 -22.75
C GLU A 176 11.25 18.08 -22.84
N THR A 177 12.51 17.70 -22.58
CA THR A 177 13.66 18.60 -22.80
C THR A 177 13.83 18.97 -24.27
N TYR A 178 13.34 18.14 -25.18
CA TYR A 178 13.37 18.39 -26.63
C TYR A 178 12.07 19.02 -27.17
N ASN A 179 11.05 19.23 -26.33
CA ASN A 179 9.79 19.87 -26.72
C ASN A 179 9.61 21.22 -26.00
N PRO A 180 9.58 22.37 -26.70
CA PRO A 180 9.64 23.70 -26.07
C PRO A 180 8.36 24.16 -25.36
N ASP A 181 7.38 23.28 -25.12
CA ASP A 181 6.08 23.62 -24.57
C ASP A 181 6.04 23.61 -23.03
N ILE A 182 5.43 24.62 -22.42
CA ILE A 182 5.17 24.66 -20.96
C ILE A 182 4.26 23.51 -20.48
N SER A 183 3.47 22.92 -21.38
CA SER A 183 2.61 21.77 -21.10
C SER A 183 3.42 20.53 -20.65
N ALA A 184 4.67 20.45 -21.07
CA ALA A 184 5.65 19.44 -20.70
C ALA A 184 5.93 19.41 -19.19
N VAL A 185 6.20 20.58 -18.63
CA VAL A 185 6.55 20.76 -17.21
C VAL A 185 5.37 20.38 -16.33
N PHE A 186 4.15 20.75 -16.74
CA PHE A 186 2.92 20.41 -16.02
C PHE A 186 2.66 18.89 -16.01
N LYS A 187 2.90 18.21 -17.14
CA LYS A 187 2.80 16.74 -17.23
C LYS A 187 3.80 16.06 -16.29
N CYS A 188 5.08 16.40 -16.36
CA CYS A 188 6.09 15.85 -15.47
C CYS A 188 5.78 16.11 -13.99
N ALA A 189 5.41 17.35 -13.64
CA ALA A 189 5.06 17.73 -12.27
C ALA A 189 3.84 16.99 -11.73
N SER A 190 2.90 16.59 -12.60
CA SER A 190 1.71 15.82 -12.21
C SER A 190 1.98 14.30 -12.09
N TYR A 191 2.92 13.75 -12.86
CA TYR A 191 3.24 12.32 -12.85
C TYR A 191 4.15 11.91 -11.69
N LEU A 192 5.21 12.69 -11.43
CA LEU A 192 6.24 12.45 -10.41
C LEU A 192 5.72 12.20 -8.97
N PRO A 193 4.67 12.90 -8.49
CA PRO A 193 4.12 12.65 -7.15
C PRO A 193 3.51 11.26 -6.97
N THR A 194 3.06 10.61 -8.06
CA THR A 194 2.34 9.33 -8.02
C THR A 194 3.18 8.19 -7.45
N PRO A 195 4.36 7.85 -8.00
CA PRO A 195 5.21 6.80 -7.42
C PRO A 195 5.75 7.19 -6.04
N GLY A 196 5.99 8.47 -5.79
CA GLY A 196 6.42 8.95 -4.47
C GLY A 196 5.38 8.71 -3.38
N ALA A 197 4.10 8.94 -3.69
CA ALA A 197 2.99 8.68 -2.78
C ALA A 197 2.82 7.18 -2.48
N GLN A 198 3.05 6.30 -3.46
CA GLN A 198 3.00 4.86 -3.27
C GLN A 198 4.12 4.36 -2.35
N VAL A 199 5.36 4.82 -2.56
CA VAL A 199 6.50 4.50 -1.67
C VAL A 199 6.26 5.05 -0.27
N PHE A 200 5.73 6.26 -0.15
CA PHE A 200 5.39 6.84 1.14
C PHE A 200 4.36 5.99 1.90
N LEU A 201 3.30 5.52 1.23
CA LEU A 201 2.30 4.63 1.83
C LEU A 201 2.91 3.29 2.27
N TYR A 202 3.79 2.72 1.45
CA TYR A 202 4.49 1.48 1.79
C TYR A 202 5.35 1.65 3.05
N CYS A 203 6.18 2.69 3.09
CA CYS A 203 7.03 3.02 4.25
C CYS A 203 6.20 3.36 5.49
N TRP A 204 5.09 4.06 5.33
CA TRP A 204 4.17 4.40 6.42
C TRP A 204 3.53 3.13 7.00
N GLY A 205 3.02 2.24 6.15
CA GLY A 205 2.43 0.96 6.58
C GLY A 205 3.43 0.06 7.30
N ALA A 206 4.70 0.03 6.84
CA ALA A 206 5.76 -0.72 7.49
C ALA A 206 6.16 -0.17 8.88
N HIS A 207 6.07 1.15 9.08
CA HIS A 207 6.44 1.81 10.33
C HIS A 207 5.31 1.81 11.40
N SER A 208 4.05 1.62 10.98
CA SER A 208 2.85 1.81 11.82
C SER A 208 2.52 0.65 12.77
#